data_AF-A0A1J3E993-F1
#
_entry.id   AF-A0A1J3E993-F1
#
_cell.length_a   1.000
_cell.length_b   1.000
_cell.length_c   1.000
_cell.angle_alpha   90.00
_cell.angle_beta   90.00
_cell.angle_gamma   90.00
#
_symmetry.space_group_name_H-M   'P 1'
#
loop_
_entity.id
_entity.type
_entity.pdbx_description
1 polymer ?
#
loop_
_entity_poly.entity_id
_entity_poly.type
_entity_poly.pdbx_seq_one_letter_code
_entity_poly.pdbx_strand_id
1 'polypeptide(L)'
;GSRIIITTRDRGLLNSCGVNNIYEVKCLDDEEALQVFKKLAFGGRPPPSHGFEQLFIRASQLAHGLPSALVAYASYLSENTTIERWEEELCLLENLPHENVEKIL
;
A
#
# COMPACT_ATOMS: atom_id res chain seq x y z
N GLY A 1 -11.60 21.27 -24.77
CA GLY A 1 -12.62 20.90 -23.76
C GLY A 1 -11.92 20.56 -22.47
N SER A 2 -12.53 20.89 -21.33
CA SER A 2 -11.94 20.70 -19.99
C SER A 2 -12.66 19.58 -19.23
N ARG A 3 -11.96 18.91 -18.30
CA ARG A 3 -12.51 17.90 -17.40
C ARG A 3 -12.02 18.16 -15.97
N ILE A 4 -12.91 18.10 -15.00
CA ILE A 4 -12.62 18.30 -13.57
C ILE A 4 -12.76 16.95 -12.87
N ILE A 5 -11.78 16.58 -12.04
CA ILE A 5 -11.81 15.37 -11.19
C ILE A 5 -11.70 15.85 -9.74
N ILE A 6 -12.64 15.43 -8.90
CA ILE A 6 -12.70 15.75 -7.47
C ILE A 6 -12.43 14.45 -6.72
N THR A 7 -11.51 14.47 -5.75
CA THR A 7 -11.25 13.34 -4.86
C THR A 7 -11.53 13.75 -3.43
N THR A 8 -12.20 12.90 -2.66
CA THR A 8 -12.52 13.15 -1.24
C THR A 8 -12.84 11.83 -0.55
N ARG A 9 -12.59 11.76 0.75
CA ARG A 9 -13.06 10.67 1.62
C ARG A 9 -14.49 10.91 2.13
N ASP A 10 -15.00 12.14 2.00
CA ASP A 10 -16.34 12.54 2.42
C ASP A 10 -17.30 12.55 1.22
N ARG A 11 -18.11 11.49 1.13
CA ARG A 11 -19.16 11.36 0.11
C ARG A 11 -20.28 12.40 0.28
N GLY A 12 -20.53 12.87 1.50
CA GLY A 12 -21.52 13.89 1.80
C GLY A 12 -21.21 15.23 1.12
N LEU A 13 -19.92 15.60 1.05
CA LEU A 13 -19.49 16.78 0.31
C LEU A 13 -19.87 16.70 -1.18
N LEU A 14 -19.64 15.55 -1.83
CA LEU A 14 -19.99 15.36 -3.24
C LEU A 14 -21.50 15.51 -3.50
N ASN A 15 -22.31 14.96 -2.58
CA ASN A 15 -23.77 15.11 -2.64
C ASN A 15 -24.19 16.58 -2.49
N SER A 16 -23.59 17.31 -1.54
CA SER A 16 -23.91 18.73 -1.30
C SER A 16 -23.53 19.64 -2.47
N CYS A 17 -22.50 19.26 -3.23
CA CYS A 17 -22.06 19.98 -4.42
C CYS A 17 -22.85 19.60 -5.69
N GLY A 18 -23.86 18.72 -5.59
CA GLY A 18 -24.67 18.29 -6.74
C GLY A 18 -23.89 17.44 -7.76
N VAL A 19 -22.84 16.74 -7.33
CA VAL A 19 -22.05 15.86 -8.21
C VAL A 19 -22.84 14.58 -8.48
N ASN A 20 -23.19 14.34 -9.74
CA ASN A 20 -24.01 13.19 -10.12
C ASN A 20 -23.18 11.93 -10.48
N ASN A 21 -21.94 12.11 -10.94
CA ASN A 21 -21.06 11.01 -11.34
C ASN A 21 -20.05 10.72 -10.22
N ILE A 22 -20.46 9.91 -9.24
CA ILE A 22 -19.63 9.52 -8.11
C ILE A 22 -19.09 8.11 -8.35
N TYR A 23 -17.77 7.96 -8.27
CA TYR A 23 -17.09 6.67 -8.28
C TYR A 23 -16.50 6.39 -6.90
N GLU A 24 -16.85 5.24 -6.32
CA GLU A 24 -16.27 4.79 -5.06
C GLU A 24 -15.00 3.99 -5.36
N VAL A 25 -13.86 4.53 -4.93
CA VAL A 25 -12.57 3.86 -5.08
C VAL A 25 -12.52 2.72 -4.07
N LYS A 26 -12.40 1.49 -4.59
CA LYS A 26 -12.20 0.30 -3.76
C LYS A 26 -10.73 0.15 -3.39
N CYS A 27 -10.45 -0.51 -2.27
CA CYS A 27 -9.13 -1.03 -1.98
C CYS A 27 -8.70 -2.02 -3.08
N LEU A 28 -7.40 -2.15 -3.25
CA LEU A 28 -6.80 -3.14 -4.14
C LEU A 28 -7.08 -4.54 -3.59
N ASP A 29 -7.33 -5.50 -4.47
CA ASP A 29 -7.32 -6.92 -4.06
C ASP A 29 -5.90 -7.41 -3.77
N ASP A 30 -5.76 -8.62 -3.24
CA ASP A 30 -4.46 -9.17 -2.83
C ASP A 30 -3.47 -9.29 -3.99
N GLU A 31 -3.95 -9.62 -5.19
CA GLU A 31 -3.12 -9.77 -6.39
C GLU A 31 -2.67 -8.39 -6.90
N GLU A 32 -3.60 -7.44 -6.99
CA GLU A 32 -3.30 -6.05 -7.33
C GLU A 32 -2.32 -5.42 -6.33
N ALA A 33 -2.55 -5.64 -5.03
CA ALA A 33 -1.70 -5.15 -3.95
C ALA A 33 -0.28 -5.73 -4.04
N LEU A 34 -0.15 -7.03 -4.29
CA LEU A 34 1.14 -7.69 -4.49
C LEU A 34 1.88 -7.13 -5.71
N GLN A 35 1.18 -6.95 -6.84
CA GLN A 35 1.78 -6.39 -8.04
C GLN A 35 2.27 -4.95 -7.84
N VAL A 36 1.49 -4.13 -7.13
CA VAL A 36 1.88 -2.78 -6.75
C VAL A 36 3.09 -2.82 -5.81
N PHE A 37 3.07 -3.67 -4.79
CA PHE A 37 4.15 -3.78 -3.81
C PHE A 37 5.48 -4.16 -4.47
N LYS A 38 5.48 -5.19 -5.35
CA LYS A 38 6.68 -5.62 -6.10
C LYS A 38 7.29 -4.51 -6.93
N LYS A 39 6.46 -3.65 -7.53
CA LYS A 39 6.93 -2.49 -8.31
C LYS A 39 7.57 -1.42 -7.42
N LEU A 40 7.19 -1.32 -6.16
CA LEU A 40 7.65 -0.28 -5.24
C LEU A 40 8.88 -0.71 -4.41
N ALA A 41 8.90 -1.95 -3.90
CA ALA A 41 9.84 -2.45 -2.88
C ALA A 41 11.33 -2.36 -3.24
N PHE A 42 11.70 -2.17 -4.52
CA PHE A 42 13.10 -1.94 -4.93
C PHE A 42 13.22 -0.85 -6.00
N GLY A 43 12.28 0.09 -6.04
CA GLY A 43 12.22 1.13 -7.06
C GLY A 43 12.03 0.56 -8.47
N GLY A 44 11.21 -0.48 -8.59
CA GLY A 44 10.95 -1.19 -9.84
C GLY A 44 12.05 -2.17 -10.29
N ARG A 45 13.12 -2.32 -9.51
CA ARG A 45 14.17 -3.32 -9.79
C ARG A 45 13.78 -4.71 -9.29
N PRO A 46 14.30 -5.78 -9.91
CA PRO A 46 14.14 -7.14 -9.37
C PRO A 46 14.69 -7.25 -7.94
N PRO A 47 14.09 -8.09 -7.08
CA PRO A 47 14.62 -8.35 -5.75
C PRO A 47 16.00 -9.02 -5.81
N PRO A 48 16.83 -8.89 -4.76
CA PRO A 48 18.16 -9.51 -4.71
C PRO A 48 18.15 -11.05 -4.80
N SER A 49 17.02 -11.68 -4.43
CA SER A 49 16.87 -13.14 -4.38
C SER A 49 15.41 -13.55 -4.57
N HIS A 50 15.19 -14.77 -5.05
CA HIS A 50 13.86 -15.38 -5.12
C HIS A 50 13.22 -15.60 -3.73
N GLY A 51 14.02 -15.57 -2.67
CA GLY A 51 13.53 -15.70 -1.29
C GLY A 51 12.64 -14.54 -0.81
N PHE A 52 12.60 -13.42 -1.54
CA PHE A 52 11.73 -12.28 -1.22
C PHE A 52 10.26 -12.47 -1.59
N GLU A 53 9.94 -13.50 -2.39
CA GLU A 53 8.59 -13.68 -2.92
C GLU A 53 7.54 -13.84 -1.80
N GLN A 54 7.82 -14.66 -0.79
CA GLN A 54 6.91 -14.83 0.36
C GLN A 54 6.85 -13.57 1.24
N LEU A 55 7.97 -12.86 1.37
CA LEU A 55 8.04 -11.60 2.12
C LEU A 55 7.18 -10.51 1.47
N PHE A 56 7.16 -10.44 0.13
CA PHE A 56 6.32 -9.50 -0.61
C PHE A 56 4.84 -9.78 -0.43
N ILE A 57 4.43 -11.04 -0.45
CA ILE A 57 3.03 -11.44 -0.20
C ILE A 57 2.59 -11.00 1.20
N ARG A 58 3.41 -11.30 2.20
CA ARG A 58 3.15 -10.93 3.60
C ARG A 58 3.07 -9.42 3.76
N ALA A 59 4.04 -8.69 3.22
CA ALA A 59 4.09 -7.23 3.26
C ALA A 59 2.88 -6.58 2.56
N SER A 60 2.47 -7.09 1.39
CA SER A 60 1.31 -6.56 0.67
C SER A 60 -0.01 -6.81 1.40
N GLN A 61 -0.13 -7.96 2.07
CA GLN A 61 -1.32 -8.29 2.87
C GLN A 61 -1.47 -7.40 4.09
N LEU A 62 -0.35 -6.99 4.74
CA LEU A 62 -0.38 -6.05 5.86
C LEU A 62 -0.96 -4.69 5.49
N ALA A 63 -0.88 -4.31 4.21
CA ALA A 63 -1.43 -3.04 3.74
C ALA A 63 -2.97 -3.07 3.55
N HIS A 64 -3.61 -4.24 3.66
CA HIS A 64 -5.06 -4.42 3.53
C HIS A 64 -5.65 -3.75 2.26
N GLY A 65 -4.91 -3.81 1.14
CA GLY A 65 -5.31 -3.23 -0.13
C GLY A 65 -5.27 -1.69 -0.19
N LEU A 66 -4.81 -1.00 0.85
CA LEU A 66 -4.69 0.45 0.86
C LEU A 66 -3.44 0.90 0.08
N PRO A 67 -3.60 1.66 -1.04
CA PRO A 67 -2.46 2.08 -1.85
C PRO A 67 -1.41 2.89 -1.07
N SER A 68 -1.85 3.71 -0.11
CA SER A 68 -0.94 4.50 0.72
C SER A 68 -0.09 3.62 1.64
N ALA A 69 -0.69 2.60 2.27
CA ALA A 69 0.03 1.67 3.14
C ALA A 69 1.03 0.83 2.36
N LEU A 70 0.67 0.39 1.14
CA LEU A 70 1.59 -0.32 0.25
C LEU A 70 2.84 0.51 -0.05
N VAL A 71 2.68 1.81 -0.36
CA VAL A 71 3.80 2.71 -0.62
C VAL A 71 4.69 2.86 0.61
N ALA A 72 4.09 3.04 1.78
CA ALA A 72 4.84 3.24 3.01
C ALA A 72 5.65 2.00 3.41
N TYR A 73 5.02 0.81 3.40
CA TYR A 73 5.70 -0.45 3.72
C TYR A 73 6.75 -0.82 2.68
N ALA A 74 6.47 -0.63 1.39
CA ALA A 74 7.46 -0.90 0.35
C ALA A 74 8.69 0.01 0.51
N SER A 75 8.48 1.30 0.81
CA SER A 75 9.58 2.24 1.03
C SER A 75 10.39 1.86 2.27
N TYR A 76 9.72 1.61 3.40
CA TYR A 76 10.33 1.21 4.66
C TYR A 76 11.18 -0.06 4.53
N LEU A 77 10.62 -1.12 3.96
CA LEU A 77 11.30 -2.41 3.85
C LEU A 77 12.43 -2.37 2.80
N SER A 78 12.31 -1.53 1.76
CA SER A 78 13.34 -1.37 0.72
C SER A 78 14.68 -0.84 1.23
N GLU A 79 14.73 -0.27 2.44
CA GLU A 79 15.97 0.16 3.09
C GLU A 79 16.88 -1.02 3.45
N ASN A 80 16.32 -2.23 3.53
CA ASN A 80 17.04 -3.46 3.85
C ASN A 80 17.19 -4.37 2.63
N THR A 81 18.38 -4.97 2.45
CA THR A 81 18.69 -5.84 1.29
C THR A 81 18.76 -7.33 1.63
N THR A 82 18.61 -7.70 2.90
CA THR A 82 18.73 -9.09 3.39
C THR A 82 17.37 -9.64 3.80
N ILE A 83 17.13 -10.93 3.55
CA ILE A 83 15.89 -11.63 3.88
C ILE A 83 15.66 -11.62 5.41
N GLU A 84 16.71 -11.80 6.19
CA GLU A 84 16.65 -11.88 7.66
C GLU A 84 16.11 -10.57 8.26
N ARG A 85 16.64 -9.42 7.83
CA ARG A 85 16.13 -8.11 8.26
C ARG A 85 14.70 -7.87 7.81
N TRP A 86 14.33 -8.27 6.60
CA TRP A 86 12.94 -8.15 6.15
C TRP A 86 11.98 -8.95 7.03
N GLU A 87 12.38 -10.16 7.41
CA GLU A 87 11.60 -11.01 8.31
C GLU A 87 11.44 -10.36 9.69
N GLU A 88 12.51 -9.80 10.25
CA GLU A 88 12.48 -9.05 11.52
C GLU A 88 11.55 -7.83 11.44
N GLU A 89 11.69 -7.01 10.40
CA GLU A 89 10.87 -5.81 10.21
C GLU A 89 9.39 -6.13 9.97
N LEU A 90 9.08 -7.17 9.18
CA LEU A 90 7.71 -7.63 8.98
C LEU A 90 7.09 -8.15 10.26
N CYS A 91 7.85 -8.91 11.07
CA CYS A 91 7.40 -9.33 12.39
C CYS A 91 7.09 -8.12 13.28
N LEU A 92 7.89 -7.05 13.22
CA LEU A 92 7.59 -5.83 13.98
C LEU A 92 6.30 -5.18 13.50
N LEU A 93 6.13 -4.98 12.18
CA LEU A 93 4.95 -4.35 11.59
C LEU A 93 3.65 -5.11 11.93
N GLU A 94 3.69 -6.45 11.94
CA GLU A 94 2.55 -7.29 12.32
C GLU A 94 2.11 -7.14 13.76
N ASN A 95 3.05 -6.86 14.66
CA ASN A 95 2.79 -6.72 16.08
C ASN A 95 2.47 -5.27 16.47
N LEU A 96 2.56 -4.32 15.54
CA LEU A 96 2.17 -2.94 15.82
C LEU A 96 0.66 -2.84 16.01
N PRO A 97 0.18 -2.16 17.07
CA PRO A 97 -1.24 -1.85 17.19
C PRO A 97 -1.68 -0.99 15.98
N HIS A 98 -2.85 -1.30 15.42
CA HIS A 98 -3.37 -0.68 14.19
C HIS A 98 -3.36 0.87 14.19
N GLU A 99 -3.41 1.52 15.36
CA GLU A 99 -3.27 2.98 15.50
C GLU A 99 -1.91 3.54 15.04
N ASN A 100 -0.85 2.72 14.98
CA ASN A 100 0.47 3.17 14.53
C ASN A 100 0.65 3.17 13.01
N VAL A 101 -0.24 2.55 12.25
CA VAL A 101 -0.17 2.56 10.78
C VAL A 101 -0.33 3.99 10.25
N GLU A 102 -1.08 4.85 10.95
CA GLU A 102 -1.17 6.29 10.65
C GLU A 102 0.10 7.09 10.98
N LYS A 103 1.04 6.55 11.77
CA LYS A 103 2.35 7.21 12.01
C LYS A 103 3.38 6.89 10.93
N ILE A 104 3.16 5.82 10.18
CA ILE A 104 4.01 5.39 9.06
C ILE A 104 3.52 6.03 7.74
N LEU A 105 2.27 6.48 7.69
CA LEU A 105 1.61 7.22 6.61
C LEU A 105 1.74 8.73 6.76
#